data_AF-R5IIU6-F1
#
_entry.id   AF-R5IIU6-F1
#
_cell.length_a   1.000
_cell.length_b   1.000
_cell.length_c   1.000
_cell.angle_alpha   90.00
_cell.angle_beta   90.00
_cell.angle_gamma   90.00
#
_symmetry.space_group_name_H-M   'P 1'
#
loop_
_entity.id
_entity.type
_entity.pdbx_description
1 polymer ?
#
loop_
_entity_poly.entity_id
_entity_poly.type
_entity_poly.pdbx_seq_one_letter_code
_entity_poly.pdbx_strand_id
1 'polypeptide(L)' 'MKQGMKQGMKQGMKQGLEQGQQEERIRNARGMKAKGIPVEVISEITGLTSEEITAL' A
#
# COMPACT_ATOMS: atom_id res chain seq x y z
N MET A 1 -0.63 -14.84 30.60
CA MET A 1 0.59 -14.26 29.99
C MET A 1 0.82 -14.69 28.53
N LYS A 2 0.83 -15.99 28.19
CA LYS A 2 1.06 -16.47 26.81
C LYS A 2 0.07 -15.94 25.75
N GLN A 3 -1.20 -15.78 26.09
CA GLN A 3 -2.22 -15.31 25.14
C GLN A 3 -2.00 -13.84 24.73
N GLY A 4 -1.72 -12.96 25.68
CA GLY A 4 -1.47 -11.53 25.39
C GLY A 4 -0.25 -11.31 24.49
N MET A 5 0.85 -12.04 24.72
CA MET A 5 2.02 -11.99 23.84
C MET A 5 1.69 -12.45 22.41
N LYS A 6 0.96 -13.57 22.28
CA LYS A 6 0.56 -14.11 20.97
C LYS A 6 -0.37 -13.15 20.21
N GLN A 7 -1.29 -12.49 20.90
CA GLN A 7 -2.17 -11.48 20.31
C GLN A 7 -1.38 -10.24 19.87
N GLY A 8 -0.48 -9.75 20.72
CA GLY A 8 0.39 -8.60 20.39
C GLY A 8 1.25 -8.86 19.16
N MET A 9 1.90 -10.03 19.07
CA MET A 9 2.68 -10.42 17.90
C MET A 9 1.82 -10.51 16.64
N LYS A 10 0.63 -11.13 16.71
CA LYS A 10 -0.27 -11.26 15.57
C LYS A 10 -0.75 -9.88 15.07
N GLN A 11 -1.08 -8.98 15.98
CA GLN A 11 -1.50 -7.63 15.64
C GLN A 11 -0.35 -6.84 15.00
N GLY A 12 0.84 -6.86 15.59
CA GLY A 12 2.01 -6.17 15.05
C GLY A 12 2.39 -6.67 13.65
N MET A 13 2.36 -7.99 13.43
CA MET A 13 2.62 -8.58 12.11
C MET A 13 1.58 -8.17 11.08
N LYS A 14 0.29 -8.14 11.45
CA LYS A 14 -0.78 -7.69 10.56
C LYS A 14 -0.60 -6.21 10.19
N GLN A 15 -0.34 -5.36 11.17
CA GLN A 15 -0.12 -3.92 10.94
C GLN A 15 1.10 -3.67 10.04
N GLY A 16 2.22 -4.35 10.30
CA GLY A 16 3.42 -4.20 9.47
C GLY A 16 3.20 -4.67 8.02
N LEU A 17 2.45 -5.76 7.82
CA LEU A 17 2.10 -6.24 6.48
C LEU A 17 1.19 -5.25 5.74
N GLU A 18 0.17 -4.70 6.41
CA GLU A 18 -0.74 -3.70 5.82
C GLU A 18 0.01 -2.41 5.46
N GLN A 19 0.87 -1.92 6.34
CA GLN A 19 1.71 -0.74 6.08
C GLN A 19 2.66 -0.98 4.90
N GLY A 20 3.37 -2.11 4.88
CA GLY A 20 4.28 -2.45 3.80
C GLY A 20 3.58 -2.55 2.44
N GLN A 21 2.40 -3.18 2.38
CA GLN A 21 1.61 -3.25 1.15
C GLN A 21 1.17 -1.86 0.68
N GLN A 22 0.75 -0.97 1.58
CA GLN A 22 0.34 0.38 1.21
C GLN A 22 1.51 1.22 0.69
N GLU A 23 2.67 1.16 1.36
CA GLU A 23 3.89 1.84 0.92
C GLU A 23 4.36 1.36 -0.45
N GLU A 24 4.28 0.04 -0.70
CA GLU A 24 4.65 -0.55 -1.98
C GLU A 24 3.73 -0.06 -3.11
N ARG A 25 2.40 -0.05 -2.89
CA ARG A 25 1.42 0.47 -3.88
C ARG A 25 1.74 1.91 -4.26
N ILE A 26 2.00 2.77 -3.27
CA ILE A 26 2.36 4.17 -3.49
C ILE A 26 3.68 4.30 -4.26
N ARG A 27 4.72 3.54 -3.88
CA ARG A 27 6.02 3.57 -4.57
C ARG A 27 5.87 3.13 -6.03
N ASN A 28 5.12 2.07 -6.29
CA ASN A 28 4.86 1.57 -7.64
C ASN A 28 4.08 2.60 -8.47
N ALA A 29 3.00 3.17 -7.92
CA ALA A 29 2.21 4.19 -8.59
C ALA A 29 3.03 5.44 -8.95
N ARG A 30 3.90 5.92 -8.04
CA ARG A 30 4.85 7.01 -8.33
C ARG A 30 5.77 6.68 -9.50
N GLY A 31 6.35 5.47 -9.51
CA GLY A 31 7.21 5.01 -10.58
C GLY A 31 6.48 4.92 -11.93
N MET A 32 5.24 4.43 -11.93
CA MET A 32 4.40 4.33 -13.13
C MET A 32 4.03 5.73 -13.67
N LYS A 33 3.63 6.65 -12.79
CA LYS A 33 3.31 8.05 -13.14
C LYS A 33 4.52 8.76 -13.74
N ALA A 34 5.70 8.58 -13.14
CA ALA A 34 6.95 9.14 -13.67
C ALA A 34 7.33 8.59 -15.06
N LYS A 35 6.83 7.40 -15.42
CA LYS A 35 6.98 6.80 -16.76
C LYS A 35 5.88 7.22 -17.75
N GLY A 36 4.98 8.12 -17.36
CA GLY A 36 3.90 8.61 -18.22
C GLY A 36 2.75 7.62 -18.40
N ILE A 37 2.62 6.61 -17.53
CA ILE A 37 1.47 5.69 -17.57
C ILE A 37 0.20 6.47 -17.17
N PRO A 38 -0.92 6.32 -17.89
CA PRO A 38 -2.18 7.00 -17.57
C PRO A 38 -2.68 6.68 -16.16
N VAL A 39 -3.28 7.67 -15.51
CA VAL A 39 -3.78 7.57 -14.12
C VAL A 39 -4.81 6.45 -13.97
N GLU A 40 -5.66 6.26 -14.99
CA GLU A 40 -6.69 5.23 -15.03
C GLU A 40 -6.07 3.83 -14.98
N VAL A 41 -4.99 3.62 -15.74
CA VAL A 41 -4.26 2.34 -15.78
C VAL A 41 -3.53 2.09 -14.45
N ILE A 42 -2.93 3.13 -13.87
CA ILE A 42 -2.27 3.02 -12.55
C ILE A 42 -3.31 2.65 -11.48
N SER A 43 -4.50 3.25 -11.54
CA SER A 43 -5.60 2.98 -10.60
C SER A 43 -6.05 1.53 -10.68
N GLU A 44 -6.25 1.00 -11.89
CA GLU A 44 -6.62 -0.40 -12.12
C GLU A 44 -5.57 -1.39 -11.57
N ILE A 45 -4.28 -1.11 -11.79
CA ILE A 45 -3.19 -2.00 -11.38
C ILE A 45 -2.93 -1.96 -9.87
N THR A 46 -2.91 -0.76 -9.28
CA THR A 46 -2.48 -0.56 -7.89
C THR A 46 -3.63 -0.60 -6.89
N GLY A 47 -4.87 -0.47 -7.36
CA GLY A 47 -6.06 -0.32 -6.54
C GLY A 47 -6.15 1.02 -5.79
N LEU A 48 -5.26 1.98 -6.10
CA LEU A 48 -5.35 3.35 -5.62
C LEU A 48 -6.39 4.12 -6.43
N THR A 49 -7.05 5.08 -5.82
CA THR A 49 -7.95 5.99 -6.50
C THR A 49 -7.18 6.95 -7.42
N SER A 50 -7.84 7.46 -8.46
CA SER A 50 -7.24 8.48 -9.34
C SER A 50 -6.82 9.73 -8.56
N GLU A 51 -7.56 10.09 -7.50
CA GLU A 51 -7.24 11.21 -6.60
C GLU A 51 -5.92 10.96 -5.85
N GLU A 52 -5.77 9.78 -5.24
CA GLU A 52 -4.51 9.39 -4.57
C GLU A 52 -3.33 9.46 -5.53
N ILE A 53 -3.46 8.88 -6.73
CA ILE A 53 -2.40 8.87 -7.76
C ILE A 53 -2.06 10.27 -8.26
N THR A 54 -3.07 11.13 -8.41
CA THR A 54 -2.86 12.52 -8.85
C THR A 54 -2.07 13.32 -7.82
N ALA A 55 -2.27 13.04 -6.54
CA ALA A 55 -1.54 13.66 -5.43
C ALA A 55 -0.10 13.12 -5.21
N LEU A 56 0.26 11.99 -5.84
CA LEU A 56 1.60 11.37 -5.72
C LEU A 56 2.72 12.11 -6.43
#